data_AF-A0A9E3W232-F1
#
_entry.id   AF-A0A9E3W232-F1
#
_cell.length_a   1.000
_cell.length_b   1.000
_cell.length_c   1.000
_cell.angle_alpha   90.00
_cell.angle_beta   90.00
_cell.angle_gamma   90.00
#
_symmetry.space_group_name_H-M   'P 1'
#
loop_
_entity.id
_entity.type
_entity.pdbx_description
1 polymer ?
#
loop_
_entity_poly.entity_id
_entity_poly.type
_entity_poly.pdbx_seq_one_letter_code
_entity_poly.pdbx_strand_id
1 'polypeptide(L)'
;MSTDEQIYADVFDEEIILTAQVRTVILTKHPEVADFSHEIEKALREPDEIRRSIRDERVVLYYRHVAEVLNGKWVVVVVKRLEQNFVSTIYATDQIKSGEVIWTK
;
A
#
# COMPACT_ATOMS: atom_id res chain seq x y z
N MET A 1 18.37 3.12 -19.48
CA MET A 1 17.57 3.69 -18.39
C MET A 1 16.95 2.48 -17.73
N SER A 2 17.44 2.07 -16.55
CA SER A 2 16.89 0.89 -15.87
C SER A 2 15.48 1.25 -15.42
N THR A 3 14.47 0.68 -16.06
CA THR A 3 13.08 0.77 -15.61
C THR A 3 12.94 -0.20 -14.46
N ASP A 4 13.53 0.13 -13.29
CA ASP A 4 13.37 -0.66 -12.07
C ASP A 4 11.95 -0.43 -11.54
N GLU A 5 11.00 -1.08 -12.20
CA GLU A 5 9.62 -1.20 -11.77
C GLU A 5 9.47 -2.49 -10.98
N GLN A 6 8.93 -2.37 -9.77
CA GLN A 6 8.48 -3.53 -9.02
C GLN A 6 7.02 -3.79 -9.36
N ILE A 7 6.74 -5.03 -9.73
CA ILE A 7 5.39 -5.51 -10.01
C ILE A 7 4.96 -6.39 -8.86
N TYR A 8 3.81 -6.08 -8.30
CA TYR A 8 3.12 -6.86 -7.29
C TYR A 8 1.79 -7.34 -7.84
N ALA A 9 1.17 -8.28 -7.15
CA ALA A 9 -0.23 -8.61 -7.34
C ALA A 9 -0.93 -8.49 -6.00
N ASP A 10 -2.19 -8.08 -6.03
CA ASP A 10 -3.02 -7.99 -4.83
C ASP A 10 -3.78 -9.31 -4.55
N VAL A 11 -4.64 -9.28 -3.54
CA VAL A 11 -5.50 -10.41 -3.13
C VAL A 11 -6.52 -10.81 -4.21
N PHE A 12 -6.76 -9.96 -5.22
CA PHE A 12 -7.65 -10.21 -6.34
C PHE A 12 -6.88 -10.59 -7.62
N ASP A 13 -5.58 -10.86 -7.50
CA ASP A 13 -4.67 -11.15 -8.60
C ASP A 13 -4.54 -10.01 -9.63
N GLU A 14 -4.84 -8.77 -9.22
CA GLU A 14 -4.65 -7.60 -10.07
C GLU A 14 -3.20 -7.08 -9.96
N GLU A 15 -2.61 -6.76 -11.12
CA GLU A 15 -1.26 -6.22 -11.19
C GLU A 15 -1.19 -4.80 -10.61
N ILE A 16 -0.22 -4.57 -9.71
CA ILE A 16 0.06 -3.28 -9.07
C ILE A 16 1.54 -2.92 -9.28
N ILE A 17 1.78 -1.74 -9.86
CA ILE A 17 3.13 -1.28 -10.22
C ILE A 17 3.66 -0.30 -9.16
N LEU A 18 4.93 -0.44 -8.79
CA LEU A 18 5.69 0.58 -8.05
C LEU A 18 6.90 0.99 -8.88
N THR A 19 6.89 2.22 -9.38
CA THR A 19 8.02 2.76 -10.14
C THR A 19 9.14 3.26 -9.21
N ALA A 20 10.39 3.20 -9.68
CA ALA A 20 11.54 3.75 -8.97
C ALA A 20 11.37 5.23 -8.56
N GLN A 21 10.72 6.03 -9.41
CA GLN A 21 10.45 7.44 -9.12
C GLN A 21 9.50 7.58 -7.93
N VAL A 22 8.39 6.84 -7.91
CA VAL A 22 7.43 6.89 -6.79
C VAL A 22 8.08 6.36 -5.52
N ARG A 23 8.84 5.27 -5.59
CA ARG A 23 9.61 4.73 -4.45
C ARG A 23 10.55 5.78 -3.85
N THR A 24 11.27 6.53 -4.68
CA THR A 24 12.17 7.59 -4.23
C THR A 24 11.40 8.71 -3.51
N VAL A 25 10.26 9.14 -4.05
CA VAL A 25 9.41 10.16 -3.42
C VAL A 25 8.87 9.69 -2.07
N ILE A 26 8.45 8.43 -1.98
CA ILE A 26 7.97 7.82 -0.73
C ILE A 26 9.08 7.86 0.33
N LEU A 27 10.26 7.33 0.03
CA LEU A 27 11.38 7.28 0.99
C LEU A 27 11.91 8.67 1.37
N THR A 28 11.77 9.66 0.49
CA THR A 28 12.13 11.05 0.80
C THR A 28 11.14 11.69 1.78
N LYS A 29 9.84 11.41 1.62
CA LYS A 29 8.77 11.97 2.46
C LYS A 29 8.57 11.21 3.77
N HIS A 30 8.80 9.91 3.73
CA HIS A 30 8.56 8.94 4.79
C HIS A 30 9.80 8.04 4.91
N PRO A 31 10.93 8.53 5.44
CA PRO A 31 12.15 7.74 5.55
C PRO A 31 11.96 6.45 6.37
N GLU A 32 11.03 6.45 7.32
CA GLU A 32 10.65 5.27 8.12
C GLU A 32 10.14 4.10 7.28
N VAL A 33 9.63 4.35 6.06
CA VAL A 33 9.19 3.30 5.13
C VAL A 33 10.33 2.35 4.75
N ALA A 34 11.59 2.79 4.82
CA ALA A 34 12.72 1.92 4.56
C ALA A 34 12.68 0.64 5.40
N ASP A 35 12.23 0.75 6.67
CA ASP A 35 12.20 -0.34 7.63
C ASP A 35 11.14 -1.40 7.33
N PHE A 36 10.04 -1.02 6.65
CA PHE A 36 8.89 -1.88 6.39
C PHE A 36 8.47 -1.94 4.92
N SER A 37 9.31 -1.48 4.00
CA SER A 37 9.06 -1.55 2.55
C SER A 37 8.86 -2.97 2.03
N HIS A 38 9.41 -3.97 2.72
CA HIS A 38 9.22 -5.39 2.42
C HIS A 38 7.79 -5.87 2.70
N GLU A 39 6.98 -5.13 3.47
CA GLU A 39 5.58 -5.48 3.74
C GLU A 39 4.63 -5.09 2.61
N ILE A 40 5.09 -4.39 1.56
CA ILE A 40 4.23 -3.99 0.42
C ILE A 40 3.54 -5.20 -0.21
N GLU A 41 4.32 -6.22 -0.57
CA GLU A 41 3.79 -7.44 -1.21
C GLU A 41 2.77 -8.14 -0.31
N LYS A 42 3.10 -8.29 0.97
CA LYS A 42 2.24 -8.95 1.95
C LYS A 42 0.96 -8.17 2.21
N ALA A 43 1.02 -6.84 2.32
CA ALA A 43 -0.17 -6.01 2.50
C ALA A 43 -1.10 -6.06 1.28
N LEU A 44 -0.55 -6.22 0.07
CA LEU A 44 -1.34 -6.38 -1.15
C LEU A 44 -1.95 -7.78 -1.27
N ARG A 45 -1.17 -8.84 -1.04
CA ARG A 45 -1.59 -10.25 -1.18
C ARG A 45 -2.46 -10.77 -0.04
N GLU A 46 -2.14 -10.35 1.17
CA GLU A 46 -2.74 -10.82 2.41
C GLU A 46 -3.06 -9.61 3.32
N PRO A 47 -3.96 -8.70 2.89
CA PRO A 47 -4.47 -7.66 3.77
C PRO A 47 -5.32 -8.30 4.88
N ASP A 48 -5.49 -7.56 5.97
CA ASP A 48 -6.53 -7.83 6.96
C ASP A 48 -7.81 -7.04 6.64
N GLU A 49 -7.66 -5.86 6.02
CA GLU A 49 -8.79 -5.04 5.59
C GLU A 49 -8.44 -4.21 4.35
N ILE A 50 -9.41 -4.04 3.45
CA ILE A 50 -9.30 -3.18 2.27
C ILE A 50 -10.39 -2.13 2.31
N ARG A 51 -10.02 -0.86 2.16
CA ARG A 51 -10.98 0.25 2.08
C ARG A 51 -10.86 1.04 0.80
N ARG A 52 -12.00 1.49 0.28
CA ARG A 52 -12.07 2.56 -0.72
C ARG A 52 -12.07 3.91 -0.03
N SER A 53 -11.27 4.84 -0.55
CA SER A 53 -11.25 6.21 -0.06
C SER A 53 -12.58 6.92 -0.33
N ILE A 54 -13.08 7.64 0.67
CA ILE A 54 -14.27 8.51 0.51
C ILE A 54 -14.00 9.74 -0.38
N ARG A 55 -12.73 10.11 -0.57
CA ARG A 55 -12.34 11.36 -1.27
C ARG A 55 -11.99 11.14 -2.74
N ASP A 56 -11.59 9.93 -3.11
CA ASP A 56 -11.24 9.55 -4.47
C ASP A 56 -11.55 8.07 -4.63
N GLU A 57 -12.60 7.74 -5.39
CA GLU A 57 -13.07 6.37 -5.61
C GLU A 57 -12.01 5.46 -6.27
N ARG A 58 -11.01 6.06 -6.90
CA ARG A 58 -9.88 5.36 -7.52
C ARG A 58 -8.80 4.98 -6.51
N VAL A 59 -8.90 5.43 -5.26
CA VAL A 59 -7.91 5.16 -4.22
C VAL A 59 -8.40 4.02 -3.34
N VAL A 60 -7.62 2.95 -3.31
CA VAL A 60 -7.83 1.76 -2.49
C VAL A 60 -6.70 1.64 -1.48
N LEU A 61 -7.03 1.36 -0.22
CA LEU A 61 -6.12 1.25 0.90
C LEU A 61 -6.10 -0.18 1.41
N TYR A 62 -4.93 -0.80 1.38
CA TYR A 62 -4.68 -2.15 1.88
C TYR A 62 -4.06 -2.05 3.27
N TYR A 63 -4.78 -2.52 4.27
CA TYR A 63 -4.36 -2.52 5.67
C TYR A 63 -3.88 -3.91 6.06
N ARG A 64 -2.66 -3.96 6.60
CA ARG A 64 -2.12 -5.15 7.26
C ARG A 64 -1.60 -4.78 8.64
N HIS A 65 -2.06 -5.48 9.66
CA HIS A 65 -1.55 -5.30 11.02
C HIS A 65 -0.23 -6.04 11.17
N VAL A 66 0.83 -5.32 11.48
CA VAL A 66 2.17 -5.92 11.60
C VAL A 66 2.68 -5.70 13.02
N ALA A 67 2.65 -6.76 13.82
CA ALA A 67 3.05 -6.72 15.23
C ALA A 67 4.49 -6.20 15.43
N GLU A 68 5.38 -6.53 14.50
CA GLU A 68 6.80 -6.19 14.54
C GLU A 68 7.10 -4.77 14.03
N VAL A 69 6.16 -4.11 13.33
CA VAL A 69 6.37 -2.76 12.78
C VAL A 69 5.91 -1.71 13.77
N LEU A 70 6.83 -0.83 14.17
CA LEU A 70 6.58 0.40 14.93
C LEU A 70 5.69 0.23 16.18
N ASN A 71 5.83 -0.90 16.89
CA ASN A 71 5.04 -1.31 18.05
C ASN A 71 3.58 -1.73 17.74
N GLY A 72 3.38 -2.54 16.69
CA GLY A 72 2.06 -3.09 16.35
C GLY A 72 1.19 -2.14 15.54
N LYS A 73 1.80 -1.43 14.58
CA LYS A 73 1.05 -0.53 13.69
C LYS A 73 0.46 -1.26 12.50
N TRP A 74 -0.50 -0.59 11.88
CA TRP A 74 -0.98 -0.93 10.56
C TRP A 74 0.01 -0.43 9.53
N VAL A 75 0.47 -1.32 8.64
CA VAL A 75 1.08 -0.93 7.37
C VAL A 75 -0.04 -0.72 6.37
N VAL A 76 0.01 0.41 5.68
CA VAL A 76 -1.01 0.80 4.69
C VAL A 76 -0.35 1.00 3.35
N VAL A 77 -0.72 0.19 2.36
CA VAL A 77 -0.35 0.40 0.96
C VAL A 77 -1.50 1.09 0.25
N VAL A 78 -1.24 2.24 -0.35
CA VAL A 78 -2.26 3.02 -1.06
C VAL A 78 -2.09 2.84 -2.56
N VAL A 79 -3.05 2.15 -3.16
CA VAL A 79 -3.10 1.89 -4.60
C VAL A 79 -4.03 2.89 -5.27
N LYS A 80 -3.59 3.46 -6.39
CA LYS A 80 -4.46 4.22 -7.29
C LYS A 80 -4.82 3.36 -8.49
N ARG A 81 -6.13 3.18 -8.71
CA ARG A 81 -6.74 2.40 -9.78
C ARG A 81 -7.02 3.29 -10.99
N LEU A 82 -6.23 3.11 -12.04
CA LEU A 82 -6.38 3.78 -13.34
C LEU A 82 -6.26 2.69 -14.44
N GLU A 83 -5.86 3.05 -15.66
CA GLU A 83 -5.55 2.05 -16.69
C GLU A 83 -4.45 1.08 -16.27
N GLN A 84 -3.49 1.57 -15.49
CA GLN A 84 -2.50 0.76 -14.79
C GLN A 84 -2.58 1.08 -13.30
N ASN A 85 -2.73 0.04 -12.47
CA ASN A 85 -2.77 0.24 -11.03
C ASN A 85 -1.37 0.47 -10.50
N PHE A 86 -1.22 1.43 -9.59
CA PHE A 86 0.10 1.72 -9.03
C PHE A 86 0.04 2.08 -7.55
N VAL A 87 1.10 1.75 -6.84
CA VAL A 87 1.32 2.22 -5.46
C VAL A 87 1.59 3.71 -5.51
N SER A 88 0.74 4.50 -4.87
CA SER A 88 0.91 5.95 -4.74
C SER A 88 1.73 6.33 -3.50
N THR A 89 1.57 5.58 -2.41
CA THR A 89 2.34 5.72 -1.17
C THR A 89 2.19 4.49 -0.28
N ILE A 90 3.07 4.36 0.70
CA ILE A 90 2.99 3.43 1.82
C ILE A 90 3.31 4.21 3.10
N TYR A 91 2.62 3.90 4.19
CA TYR A 91 2.89 4.49 5.50
C TYR A 91 2.40 3.56 6.62
N ALA A 92 2.84 3.83 7.84
CA ALA A 92 2.34 3.17 9.02
C ALA A 92 1.36 4.07 9.80
N THR A 93 0.37 3.47 10.44
CA THR A 93 -0.63 4.20 11.24
C THR A 93 -1.17 3.37 12.39
N ASP A 94 -1.65 4.04 13.43
CA ASP A 94 -2.25 3.38 14.59
C ASP A 94 -3.75 3.10 14.38
N GLN A 95 -4.36 3.62 13.30
CA GLN A 95 -5.81 3.57 13.07
C GLN A 95 -6.17 3.34 11.61
N ILE A 96 -7.20 2.53 11.37
CA ILE A 96 -7.79 2.35 10.04
C ILE A 96 -8.63 3.59 9.68
N LYS A 97 -8.39 4.20 8.53
CA LYS A 97 -9.10 5.43 8.10
C LYS A 97 -10.53 5.12 7.71
N SER A 98 -11.46 6.04 7.98
CA SER A 98 -12.84 5.95 7.47
C SER A 98 -12.86 5.79 5.94
N GLY A 99 -13.71 4.89 5.46
CA GLY A 99 -13.78 4.46 4.07
C GLY A 99 -14.86 3.41 3.91
N GLU A 100 -15.22 3.13 2.67
CA GLU A 100 -16.06 1.98 2.37
C GLU A 100 -15.22 0.72 2.47
N VAL A 101 -15.68 -0.25 3.25
CA VAL A 101 -15.02 -1.55 3.37
C VAL A 101 -15.29 -2.32 2.09
N ILE A 102 -14.23 -2.58 1.32
CA ILE A 102 -14.29 -3.43 0.12
C ILE A 102 -14.20 -4.89 0.54
N TRP A 103 -13.34 -5.19 1.50
CA TRP A 103 -13.05 -6.55 1.93
C TRP A 103 -12.43 -6.57 3.33
N THR A 104 -12.70 -7.64 4.08
CA THR A 104 -12.07 -7.93 5.37
C THR A 104 -11.90 -9.45 5.51
N LYS A 105 -10.85 -9.86 6.21
CA LYS A 105 -10.53 -11.27 6.45
C LYS A 105 -11.46 -11.93 7.48
#